data_AF-A0A2E7JBP6-F1
#
_entry.id   AF-A0A2E7JBP6-F1
#
_cell.length_a   1.000
_cell.length_b   1.000
_cell.length_c   1.000
_cell.angle_alpha   90.00
_cell.angle_beta   90.00
_cell.angle_gamma   90.00
#
_symmetry.space_group_name_H-M   'P 1'
#
loop_
_entity.id
_entity.type
_entity.pdbx_description
1 polymer ?
#
loop_
_entity_poly.entity_id
_entity_poly.type
_entity_poly.pdbx_seq_one_letter_code
_entity_poly.pdbx_strand_id
1 'polypeptide(L)'
;MMRKLPTALILIAAIVLMQSHAITWWSQHDPVTGWLWAITIEAGAVWLWSRRSAITTVVAIIATALALVAPLADLAGPVLDQQRSSAQAADTLPQRTAATEARIATLEASLTQYQANSQYRSGWHGLITSTEQQLSAARADLAELQSEQRTPAPETLAVWLPLLMQMAAVCLLQILIVTCTRSLTRPVPTREKVPSEKDDQKLSLWGAAAQLATTKAKNAAKPAGQRRAA
;
A
#
# COMPACT_ATOMS: atom_id res chain seq x y z
N MET A 1 2.77 -25.36 -20.19
CA MET A 1 2.50 -23.91 -20.27
C MET A 1 1.19 -23.49 -19.58
N MET A 2 0.09 -24.25 -19.68
CA MET A 2 -1.24 -23.89 -19.12
C MET A 2 -1.28 -23.58 -17.61
N ARG A 3 -0.39 -24.14 -16.79
CA ARG A 3 -0.33 -23.86 -15.33
C ARG A 3 0.12 -22.45 -14.95
N LYS A 4 0.81 -21.72 -15.84
CA LYS A 4 1.31 -20.36 -15.56
C LYS A 4 0.33 -19.25 -15.98
N LEU A 5 -0.65 -19.58 -16.82
CA LEU A 5 -1.66 -18.65 -17.32
C LEU A 5 -2.50 -18.01 -16.19
N PRO A 6 -3.10 -18.77 -15.24
CA PRO A 6 -3.90 -18.16 -14.17
C PRO A 6 -3.05 -17.25 -13.27
N THR A 7 -1.81 -17.65 -12.97
CA THR A 7 -0.87 -16.83 -12.18
C THR A 7 -0.50 -15.53 -12.89
N ALA A 8 -0.32 -15.56 -14.20
CA ALA A 8 -0.05 -14.36 -14.99
C ALA A 8 -1.24 -13.41 -15.03
N LEU A 9 -2.46 -13.94 -15.17
CA LEU A 9 -3.69 -13.12 -15.12
C LEU A 9 -3.89 -12.46 -13.75
N ILE A 10 -3.69 -13.21 -12.67
CA ILE A 10 -3.76 -12.68 -11.30
C ILE A 10 -2.71 -11.59 -11.08
N LEU A 11 -1.48 -11.79 -11.57
CA LEU A 11 -0.41 -10.80 -11.49
C LEU A 11 -0.79 -9.50 -12.21
N ILE A 12 -1.27 -9.60 -13.45
CA ILE A 12 -1.68 -8.44 -14.24
C ILE A 12 -2.81 -7.70 -13.54
N ALA A 13 -3.84 -8.41 -13.07
CA ALA A 13 -4.96 -7.80 -12.36
C ALA A 13 -4.51 -7.07 -11.09
N ALA A 14 -3.62 -7.68 -10.30
CA ALA A 14 -3.08 -7.06 -9.09
C ALA A 14 -2.24 -5.82 -9.39
N ILE A 15 -1.38 -5.87 -10.43
CA ILE A 15 -0.58 -4.72 -10.88
C ILE A 15 -1.50 -3.59 -11.35
N VAL A 16 -2.50 -3.88 -12.18
CA VAL A 16 -3.43 -2.86 -12.69
C VAL A 16 -4.17 -2.17 -11.54
N LEU A 17 -4.63 -2.94 -10.56
CA LEU A 17 -5.33 -2.40 -9.39
C LEU A 17 -4.40 -1.53 -8.52
N MET A 18 -3.13 -1.92 -8.32
CA MET A 18 -2.16 -1.07 -7.62
C MET A 18 -1.81 0.19 -8.42
N GLN A 19 -1.69 0.06 -9.74
CA GLN A 19 -1.32 1.15 -10.64
C GLN A 19 -2.39 2.26 -10.70
N SER A 20 -3.68 1.93 -10.58
CA SER A 20 -4.72 2.98 -10.57
C SER A 20 -4.56 3.95 -9.40
N HIS A 21 -4.21 3.45 -8.21
CA HIS A 21 -3.93 4.31 -7.05
C HIS A 21 -2.60 5.05 -7.19
N ALA A 22 -1.55 4.35 -7.63
CA ALA A 22 -0.23 4.96 -7.78
C ALA A 22 -0.22 6.10 -8.81
N ILE A 23 -0.81 5.91 -9.99
CA ILE A 23 -0.85 6.92 -11.05
C ILE A 23 -1.59 8.16 -10.57
N THR A 24 -2.73 7.98 -9.91
CA THR A 24 -3.54 9.08 -9.38
C THR A 24 -2.73 9.91 -8.38
N TRP A 25 -2.09 9.26 -7.41
CA TRP A 25 -1.31 9.93 -6.38
C TRP A 25 -0.09 10.68 -6.93
N TRP A 26 0.70 10.05 -7.81
CA TRP A 26 1.89 10.70 -8.38
C TRP A 26 1.51 11.86 -9.30
N SER A 27 0.39 11.75 -10.03
CA SER A 27 -0.08 12.82 -10.93
C SER A 27 -0.61 14.04 -10.16
N GLN A 28 -1.02 13.89 -8.90
CA GLN A 28 -1.36 15.04 -8.04
C GLN A 28 -0.12 15.88 -7.68
N HIS A 29 1.06 15.26 -7.56
CA HIS A 29 2.31 15.93 -7.20
C HIS A 29 3.10 16.42 -8.41
N ASP A 30 3.05 15.67 -9.51
CA ASP A 30 3.61 16.07 -10.80
C ASP A 30 2.61 15.76 -11.93
N PRO A 31 1.84 16.76 -12.39
CA PRO A 31 0.84 16.58 -13.43
C PRO A 31 1.42 16.16 -14.79
N VAL A 32 2.69 16.45 -15.06
CA VAL A 32 3.32 16.22 -16.37
C VAL A 32 3.93 14.82 -16.42
N THR A 33 4.67 14.42 -15.39
CA THR A 33 5.41 13.15 -15.39
C THR A 33 5.07 12.18 -14.26
N GLY A 34 4.13 12.49 -13.38
CA GLY A 34 3.74 11.65 -12.24
C GLY A 34 3.31 10.22 -12.64
N TRP A 35 2.54 10.08 -13.72
CA TRP A 35 2.16 8.76 -14.25
C TRP A 35 3.39 7.90 -14.65
N LEU A 36 4.45 8.53 -15.16
CA LEU A 36 5.68 7.84 -15.58
C LEU A 36 6.45 7.32 -14.37
N TRP A 37 6.48 8.10 -13.27
CA TRP A 37 7.07 7.66 -12.00
C TRP A 37 6.36 6.42 -11.46
N ALA A 38 5.03 6.42 -11.44
CA ALA A 38 4.22 5.28 -10.96
C ALA A 38 4.53 3.98 -11.72
N ILE A 39 4.60 4.06 -13.06
CA ILE A 39 4.92 2.91 -13.92
C ILE A 39 6.36 2.46 -13.70
N THR A 40 7.31 3.39 -13.64
CA THR A 40 8.74 3.08 -13.52
C THR A 40 9.06 2.39 -12.20
N ILE A 41 8.47 2.85 -11.09
CA ILE A 41 8.66 2.26 -9.76
C ILE A 41 8.13 0.83 -9.73
N GLU A 42 6.93 0.58 -10.24
CA GLU A 42 6.30 -0.74 -10.25
C GLU A 42 7.03 -1.72 -11.17
N ALA A 43 7.34 -1.29 -12.41
CA ALA A 43 8.11 -2.09 -13.35
C ALA A 43 9.50 -2.42 -12.78
N GLY A 44 10.13 -1.45 -12.11
CA GLY A 44 11.39 -1.63 -11.38
C GLY A 44 11.27 -2.65 -10.25
N ALA A 45 10.21 -2.58 -9.43
CA ALA A 45 9.96 -3.53 -8.36
C ALA A 45 9.74 -4.96 -8.88
N VAL A 46 8.89 -5.14 -9.89
CA VAL A 46 8.64 -6.45 -10.53
C VAL A 46 9.94 -7.01 -11.13
N TRP A 47 10.71 -6.18 -11.83
CA TRP A 47 11.99 -6.57 -12.40
C TRP A 47 13.00 -6.97 -11.32
N LEU A 48 13.12 -6.22 -10.24
CA LEU A 48 14.02 -6.54 -9.13
C LEU A 48 13.61 -7.85 -8.42
N TRP A 49 12.32 -8.10 -8.23
CA TRP A 49 11.82 -9.37 -7.67
C TRP A 49 12.03 -10.56 -8.61
N SER A 50 12.13 -10.32 -9.93
CA SER A 50 12.53 -11.35 -10.90
C SER A 50 14.00 -11.75 -10.75
N ARG A 51 14.85 -10.84 -10.25
CA ARG A 51 16.28 -11.06 -10.00
C ARG A 51 16.47 -11.68 -8.60
N ARG A 52 17.17 -12.82 -8.55
CA ARG A 52 17.29 -13.66 -7.35
C ARG A 52 18.53 -13.40 -6.50
N SER A 53 19.09 -12.19 -6.56
CA SER A 53 20.27 -11.83 -5.75
C SER A 53 19.85 -11.25 -4.40
N ALA A 54 20.68 -11.43 -3.37
CA ALA A 54 20.46 -10.85 -2.05
C ALA A 54 20.40 -9.31 -2.11
N ILE A 55 21.32 -8.70 -2.86
CA ILE A 55 21.35 -7.24 -3.06
C ILE A 55 20.09 -6.78 -3.78
N THR A 56 19.68 -7.48 -4.86
CA THR A 56 18.46 -7.12 -5.60
C THR A 56 17.20 -7.31 -4.75
N THR A 57 17.22 -8.23 -3.78
CA THR A 57 16.10 -8.41 -2.84
C THR A 57 15.96 -7.21 -1.90
N VAL A 58 17.06 -6.69 -1.36
CA VAL A 58 17.02 -5.47 -0.52
C VAL A 58 16.47 -4.29 -1.31
N VAL A 59 16.96 -4.09 -2.53
CA VAL A 59 16.46 -3.01 -3.41
C VAL A 59 15.00 -3.26 -3.81
N ALA A 60 14.59 -4.51 -4.04
CA ALA A 60 13.19 -4.85 -4.32
C ALA A 60 12.27 -4.52 -3.14
N ILE A 61 12.72 -4.72 -1.90
CA ILE A 61 11.96 -4.34 -0.70
C ILE A 61 11.78 -2.82 -0.65
N ILE A 62 12.84 -2.04 -0.92
CA ILE A 62 12.76 -0.58 -0.96
C ILE A 62 11.80 -0.13 -2.07
N ALA A 63 11.92 -0.69 -3.28
CA ALA A 63 11.03 -0.37 -4.40
C ALA A 63 9.57 -0.74 -4.08
N THR A 64 9.34 -1.85 -3.38
CA THR A 64 8.01 -2.28 -2.92
C THR A 64 7.46 -1.34 -1.85
N ALA A 65 8.28 -0.92 -0.91
CA ALA A 65 7.89 0.08 0.09
C ALA A 65 7.50 1.40 -0.59
N LEU A 66 8.27 1.84 -1.59
CA LEU A 66 7.97 3.04 -2.36
C LEU A 66 6.67 2.90 -3.17
N ALA A 67 6.42 1.74 -3.78
CA ALA A 67 5.17 1.45 -4.48
C ALA A 67 3.95 1.47 -3.55
N LEU A 68 4.14 1.11 -2.27
CA LEU A 68 3.08 1.12 -1.26
C LEU A 68 2.76 2.53 -0.72
N VAL A 69 3.70 3.48 -0.75
CA VAL A 69 3.47 4.83 -0.18
C VAL A 69 2.22 5.49 -0.75
N ALA A 70 2.07 5.46 -2.08
CA ALA A 70 0.95 6.09 -2.78
C ALA A 70 -0.43 5.51 -2.37
N PRO A 71 -0.72 4.20 -2.51
CA PRO A 71 -2.02 3.65 -2.14
C PRO A 71 -2.30 3.74 -0.64
N LEU A 72 -1.28 3.63 0.23
CA LEU A 72 -1.48 3.79 1.67
C LEU A 72 -1.81 5.24 2.04
N ALA A 73 -1.18 6.22 1.39
CA ALA A 73 -1.46 7.63 1.61
C ALA A 73 -2.87 8.02 1.09
N ASP A 74 -3.25 7.52 -0.08
CA ASP A 74 -4.57 7.75 -0.69
C ASP A 74 -5.71 7.19 0.20
N LEU A 75 -5.51 6.01 0.79
CA LEU A 75 -6.47 5.42 1.72
C LEU A 75 -6.53 6.15 3.08
N ALA A 76 -5.39 6.59 3.61
CA ALA A 76 -5.33 7.24 4.92
C ALA A 76 -5.76 8.72 4.89
N GLY A 77 -5.60 9.40 3.73
CA GLY A 77 -5.93 10.80 3.53
C GLY A 77 -7.30 11.24 4.06
N PRO A 78 -8.42 10.67 3.58
CA PRO A 78 -9.75 11.13 3.98
C PRO A 78 -10.03 10.96 5.48
N VAL A 79 -9.50 9.90 6.10
CA VAL A 79 -9.65 9.67 7.54
C VAL A 79 -8.83 10.68 8.35
N LEU A 80 -7.61 10.99 7.92
CA LEU A 80 -6.78 12.01 8.57
C LEU A 80 -7.39 13.40 8.45
N ASP A 81 -7.95 13.74 7.28
CA ASP A 81 -8.60 15.04 7.07
C ASP A 81 -9.89 15.15 7.87
N GLN A 82 -10.71 14.08 7.93
CA GLN A 82 -11.89 14.04 8.79
C GLN A 82 -11.52 14.17 10.28
N GLN A 83 -10.41 13.57 10.73
CA GLN A 83 -9.94 13.75 12.11
C GLN A 83 -9.47 15.17 12.38
N ARG A 84 -8.70 15.76 11.45
CA ARG A 84 -8.26 17.16 11.58
C ARG A 84 -9.44 18.12 11.61
N SER A 85 -10.43 17.94 10.73
CA SER A 85 -11.62 18.79 10.70
C SER A 85 -12.45 18.63 11.99
N SER A 86 -12.60 17.41 12.50
CA SER A 86 -13.33 17.14 13.74
C SER A 86 -12.61 17.72 14.96
N ALA A 87 -11.28 17.60 15.01
CA ALA A 87 -10.46 18.18 16.08
C ALA A 87 -10.51 19.72 16.06
N GLN A 88 -10.38 20.34 14.88
CA GLN A 88 -10.52 21.79 14.73
C GLN A 88 -11.92 22.29 15.08
N ALA A 89 -12.97 21.55 14.71
CA ALA A 89 -14.34 21.87 15.09
C ALA A 89 -14.52 21.82 16.61
N ALA A 90 -14.01 20.76 17.26
CA ALA A 90 -14.05 20.62 18.72
C ALA A 90 -13.26 21.70 19.45
N ASP A 91 -12.06 22.04 18.97
CA ASP A 91 -11.20 23.07 19.58
C ASP A 91 -11.80 24.48 19.47
N THR A 92 -12.49 24.78 18.37
CA THR A 92 -13.11 26.09 18.14
C THR A 92 -14.51 26.22 18.75
N LEU A 93 -15.15 25.10 19.15
CA LEU A 93 -16.51 25.09 19.69
C LEU A 93 -16.66 26.01 20.92
N PRO A 94 -15.82 25.94 21.97
CA PRO A 94 -15.94 26.84 23.12
C PRO A 94 -15.84 28.31 22.75
N GLN A 95 -14.94 28.65 21.80
CA GLN A 95 -14.76 30.02 21.34
C GLN A 95 -15.97 30.51 20.52
N ARG A 96 -16.53 29.66 19.65
CA ARG A 96 -17.75 29.96 18.88
C ARG A 96 -18.96 30.15 19.78
N THR A 97 -19.10 29.32 20.81
CA THR A 97 -20.18 29.44 21.81
C THR A 97 -20.04 30.75 22.59
N ALA A 98 -18.86 31.06 23.13
CA ALA A 98 -18.61 32.30 23.88
C ALA A 98 -18.83 33.56 23.02
N ALA A 99 -18.40 33.54 21.75
CA ALA A 99 -18.63 34.64 20.82
C ALA A 99 -20.12 34.86 20.53
N THR A 100 -20.89 33.77 20.39
CA THR A 100 -22.34 33.83 20.16
C THR A 100 -23.09 34.33 21.40
N GLU A 101 -22.69 33.89 22.59
CA GLU A 101 -23.22 34.39 23.87
C GLU A 101 -22.96 35.90 24.04
N ALA A 102 -21.73 36.36 23.76
CA ALA A 102 -21.39 37.79 23.81
C ALA A 102 -22.21 38.62 22.81
N ARG A 103 -22.49 38.08 21.62
CA ARG A 103 -23.35 38.71 20.62
C ARG A 103 -24.80 38.82 21.10
N ILE A 104 -25.36 37.77 21.70
CA ILE A 104 -26.70 37.78 22.30
C ILE A 104 -26.78 38.88 23.38
N ALA A 105 -25.82 38.93 24.30
CA ALA A 105 -25.80 39.94 25.36
C ALA A 105 -25.75 41.38 24.80
N THR A 106 -24.97 41.60 23.73
CA THR A 106 -24.87 42.90 23.05
C THR A 106 -26.19 43.29 22.37
N LEU A 107 -26.85 42.34 21.71
CA LEU A 107 -28.16 42.56 21.07
C LEU A 107 -29.25 42.83 22.10
N GLU A 108 -29.27 42.13 23.22
CA GLU A 108 -30.22 42.36 24.33
C GLU A 108 -30.04 43.75 24.96
N ALA A 109 -28.80 44.18 25.17
CA ALA A 109 -28.49 45.53 25.64
C ALA A 109 -28.97 46.60 24.63
N SER A 110 -28.72 46.37 23.33
CA SER A 110 -29.16 47.29 22.26
C SER A 110 -30.68 47.39 22.17
N LEU A 111 -31.39 46.26 22.31
CA LEU A 111 -32.83 46.18 22.30
C LEU A 111 -33.43 46.95 23.48
N THR A 112 -32.86 46.78 24.68
CA THR A 112 -33.26 47.51 25.90
C THR A 112 -33.09 49.02 25.70
N GLN A 113 -31.98 49.44 25.10
CA GLN A 113 -31.71 50.84 24.79
C GLN A 113 -32.68 51.41 23.75
N TYR A 114 -32.97 50.66 22.67
CA TYR A 114 -33.92 51.08 21.64
C TYR A 114 -35.35 51.17 22.19
N GLN A 115 -35.77 50.24 23.05
CA GLN A 115 -37.05 50.31 23.73
C GLN A 115 -37.15 51.55 24.63
N ALA A 116 -36.13 51.84 25.43
CA ALA A 116 -36.10 53.05 26.26
C ALA A 116 -36.18 54.33 25.41
N ASN A 117 -35.46 54.39 24.29
CA ASN A 117 -35.47 55.54 23.38
C ASN A 117 -36.79 55.69 22.60
N SER A 118 -37.48 54.58 22.31
CA SER A 118 -38.73 54.57 21.55
C SER A 118 -39.90 55.22 22.29
N GLN A 119 -39.83 55.29 23.63
CA GLN A 119 -40.82 55.99 24.46
C GLN A 119 -40.84 57.50 24.19
N TYR A 120 -39.74 58.07 23.68
CA TYR A 120 -39.57 59.52 23.51
C TYR A 120 -39.52 59.97 22.04
N ARG A 121 -39.35 59.05 21.08
CA ARG A 121 -39.26 59.37 19.64
C ARG A 121 -39.92 58.31 18.76
N SER A 122 -40.71 58.74 17.79
CA SER A 122 -41.21 57.89 16.70
C SER A 122 -40.07 57.58 15.70
N GLY A 123 -39.96 56.30 15.27
CA GLY A 123 -38.96 55.86 14.26
C GLY A 123 -38.10 54.65 14.65
N TRP A 124 -38.11 54.21 15.91
CA TRP A 124 -37.27 53.10 16.38
C TRP A 124 -37.80 51.70 16.06
N HIS A 125 -39.05 51.59 15.60
CA HIS A 125 -39.72 50.30 15.40
C HIS A 125 -38.95 49.38 14.45
N GLY A 126 -38.47 49.89 13.31
CA GLY A 126 -37.70 49.07 12.35
C GLY A 126 -36.38 48.56 12.91
N LEU A 127 -35.69 49.36 13.75
CA LEU A 127 -34.48 48.93 14.43
C LEU A 127 -34.78 47.82 15.44
N ILE A 128 -35.82 47.99 16.27
CA ILE A 128 -36.27 46.98 17.24
C ILE A 128 -36.57 45.65 16.55
N THR A 129 -37.40 45.66 15.50
CA THR A 129 -37.75 44.44 14.75
C THR A 129 -36.52 43.78 14.13
N SER A 130 -35.59 44.58 13.58
CA SER A 130 -34.34 44.05 13.01
C SER A 130 -33.43 43.42 14.09
N THR A 131 -33.34 44.02 15.27
CA THR A 131 -32.55 43.51 16.40
C THR A 131 -33.19 42.26 16.99
N GLU A 132 -34.52 42.20 17.08
CA GLU A 132 -35.26 41.00 17.49
C GLU A 132 -35.03 39.83 16.54
N GLN A 133 -35.01 40.10 15.22
CA GLN A 133 -34.70 39.07 14.22
C GLN A 133 -33.24 38.60 14.30
N GLN A 134 -32.30 39.50 14.56
CA GLN A 134 -30.89 39.12 14.77
C GLN A 134 -30.70 38.34 16.08
N LEU A 135 -31.46 38.67 17.12
CA LEU A 135 -31.43 37.97 18.41
C LEU A 135 -32.01 36.55 18.28
N SER A 136 -33.11 36.38 17.55
CA SER A 136 -33.68 35.06 17.30
C SER A 136 -32.74 34.17 16.48
N ALA A 137 -32.08 34.73 15.45
CA ALA A 137 -31.05 34.04 14.68
C ALA A 137 -29.87 33.63 15.57
N ALA A 138 -29.31 34.56 16.37
CA ALA A 138 -28.19 34.26 17.26
C ALA A 138 -28.52 33.18 18.31
N ARG A 139 -29.77 33.14 18.80
CA ARG A 139 -30.25 32.08 19.71
C ARG A 139 -30.41 30.73 19.00
N ALA A 140 -30.83 30.73 17.74
CA ALA A 140 -30.87 29.52 16.93
C ALA A 140 -29.45 28.96 16.70
N ASP A 141 -28.50 29.83 16.35
CA ASP A 141 -27.08 29.45 16.19
C ASP A 141 -26.51 28.85 17.49
N LEU A 142 -26.83 29.44 18.65
CA LEU A 142 -26.41 28.91 19.94
C LEU A 142 -27.03 27.54 20.25
N ALA A 143 -28.30 27.33 19.92
CA ALA A 143 -28.96 26.04 20.09
C ALA A 143 -28.34 24.95 19.19
N GLU A 144 -27.94 25.31 17.97
CA GLU A 144 -27.23 24.44 17.05
C GLU A 144 -25.84 24.05 17.60
N LEU A 145 -25.05 25.02 18.06
CA LEU A 145 -23.73 24.76 18.68
C LEU A 145 -23.84 23.86 19.92
N GLN A 146 -24.87 24.05 20.74
CA GLN A 146 -25.13 23.19 21.90
C GLN A 146 -25.55 21.77 21.49
N SER A 147 -26.23 21.62 20.35
CA SER A 147 -26.57 20.30 19.80
C SER A 147 -25.33 19.57 19.23
N GLU A 148 -24.42 20.32 18.59
CA GLU A 148 -23.12 19.82 18.13
C GLU A 148 -22.31 19.28 19.32
N GLN A 149 -22.30 20.02 20.44
CA GLN A 149 -21.61 19.61 21.66
C GLN A 149 -22.20 18.36 22.34
N ARG A 150 -23.51 18.11 22.17
CA ARG A 150 -24.18 16.90 22.70
C ARG A 150 -24.04 15.69 21.79
N THR A 151 -23.65 15.88 20.54
CA THR A 151 -23.50 14.78 19.60
C THR A 151 -22.21 14.05 19.95
N PRO A 152 -22.26 12.77 20.38
CA PRO A 152 -21.05 12.03 20.70
C PRO A 152 -20.21 11.92 19.43
N ALA A 153 -18.90 12.21 19.55
CA ALA A 153 -17.97 12.01 18.44
C ALA A 153 -18.11 10.57 17.91
N PRO A 154 -18.09 10.35 16.58
CA PRO A 154 -18.18 9.02 16.02
C PRO A 154 -17.12 8.12 16.66
N GLU A 155 -17.52 6.93 17.10
CA GLU A 155 -16.60 6.00 17.77
C GLU A 155 -15.37 5.78 16.89
N THR A 156 -14.20 6.07 17.45
CA THR A 156 -12.92 5.99 16.73
C THR A 156 -12.73 4.62 16.06
N LEU A 157 -13.23 3.55 16.69
CA LEU A 157 -13.18 2.19 16.17
C LEU A 157 -13.93 2.01 14.84
N ALA A 158 -15.09 2.65 14.66
CA ALA A 158 -15.88 2.54 13.44
C ALA A 158 -15.18 3.19 12.22
N VAL A 159 -14.30 4.16 12.47
CA VAL A 159 -13.50 4.85 11.45
C VAL A 159 -12.19 4.11 11.16
N TRP A 160 -11.51 3.61 12.19
CA TRP A 160 -10.21 2.95 12.04
C TRP A 160 -10.30 1.53 11.48
N LEU A 161 -11.37 0.79 11.79
CA LEU A 161 -11.48 -0.62 11.38
C LEU A 161 -11.54 -0.81 9.85
N PRO A 162 -12.37 -0.06 9.09
CA PRO A 162 -12.39 -0.17 7.62
C PRO A 162 -11.05 0.27 7.00
N LEU A 163 -10.42 1.32 7.55
CA LEU A 163 -9.12 1.78 7.07
C LEU A 163 -8.04 0.70 7.26
N LEU A 164 -7.96 0.09 8.45
CA LEU A 164 -7.01 -1.00 8.71
C LEU A 164 -7.25 -2.19 7.77
N MET A 165 -8.52 -2.52 7.48
CA MET A 165 -8.86 -3.59 6.54
C MET A 165 -8.40 -3.28 5.12
N GLN A 166 -8.60 -2.04 4.64
CA GLN A 166 -8.15 -1.60 3.32
C GLN A 166 -6.61 -1.60 3.22
N MET A 167 -5.92 -1.08 4.24
CA MET A 167 -4.46 -1.11 4.33
C MET A 167 -3.91 -2.54 4.31
N ALA A 168 -4.54 -3.45 5.07
CA ALA A 168 -4.19 -4.86 5.07
C ALA A 168 -4.42 -5.50 3.69
N ALA A 169 -5.52 -5.17 3.01
CA ALA A 169 -5.81 -5.67 1.66
C ALA A 169 -4.74 -5.25 0.64
N VAL A 170 -4.30 -3.98 0.68
CA VAL A 170 -3.21 -3.47 -0.18
C VAL A 170 -1.89 -4.21 0.10
N CYS A 171 -1.54 -4.42 1.37
CA CYS A 171 -0.36 -5.21 1.74
C CYS A 171 -0.44 -6.65 1.23
N LEU A 172 -1.59 -7.31 1.36
CA LEU A 172 -1.82 -8.66 0.83
C LEU A 172 -1.71 -8.70 -0.71
N LEU A 173 -2.22 -7.68 -1.39
CA LEU A 173 -2.10 -7.54 -2.84
C LEU A 173 -0.63 -7.42 -3.28
N GLN A 174 0.18 -6.67 -2.53
CA GLN A 174 1.61 -6.57 -2.79
C GLN A 174 2.35 -7.89 -2.55
N ILE A 175 2.00 -8.63 -1.50
CA ILE A 175 2.53 -9.99 -1.27
C ILE A 175 2.14 -10.91 -2.43
N LEU A 176 0.92 -10.79 -2.95
CA LEU A 176 0.46 -11.55 -4.11
C LEU A 176 1.29 -11.24 -5.35
N ILE A 177 1.55 -9.96 -5.66
CA ILE A 177 2.42 -9.54 -6.78
C ILE A 177 3.81 -10.16 -6.64
N VAL A 178 4.42 -10.11 -5.46
CA VAL A 178 5.76 -10.66 -5.20
C VAL A 178 5.78 -12.18 -5.38
N THR A 179 4.81 -12.89 -4.82
CA THR A 179 4.74 -14.36 -4.91
C THR A 179 4.43 -14.84 -6.33
N CYS A 180 3.54 -14.17 -7.05
CA CYS A 180 3.26 -14.41 -8.46
C CYS A 180 4.52 -14.16 -9.32
N THR A 181 5.21 -13.05 -9.13
CA THR A 181 6.45 -12.72 -9.85
C THR A 181 7.53 -13.78 -9.61
N ARG A 182 7.73 -14.19 -8.35
CA ARG A 182 8.69 -15.23 -7.98
C ARG A 182 8.32 -16.61 -8.52
N SER A 183 7.03 -16.96 -8.55
CA SER A 183 6.58 -18.27 -9.03
C SER A 183 6.71 -18.41 -10.55
N LEU A 184 6.39 -17.35 -11.31
CA LEU A 184 6.50 -17.33 -12.76
C LEU A 184 7.96 -17.42 -13.24
N THR A 185 8.88 -16.81 -12.49
CA THR A 185 10.32 -16.74 -12.78
C THR A 185 11.13 -17.92 -12.23
N ARG A 186 10.49 -18.93 -11.61
CA ARG A 186 11.19 -20.18 -11.23
C ARG A 186 11.71 -20.90 -12.47
N PRO A 187 13.02 -21.24 -12.52
CA PRO A 187 13.54 -22.09 -13.57
C PRO A 187 12.78 -23.41 -13.49
N VAL A 188 12.29 -23.86 -14.64
CA VAL A 188 11.67 -25.19 -14.75
C VAL A 188 12.75 -26.18 -14.33
N PRO A 189 12.49 -27.10 -13.39
CA PRO A 189 13.48 -28.11 -13.05
C PRO A 189 13.84 -28.83 -14.34
N THR A 190 15.09 -28.68 -14.77
CA THR A 190 15.64 -29.43 -15.88
C THR A 190 15.44 -30.89 -15.51
N ARG A 191 14.57 -31.59 -16.26
CA ARG A 191 14.35 -33.03 -16.08
C ARG A 191 15.73 -33.66 -16.17
N GLU A 192 16.23 -34.12 -15.03
CA GLU A 192 17.50 -34.83 -14.94
C GLU A 192 17.43 -35.95 -15.97
N LYS A 193 18.32 -35.93 -16.97
CA LYS A 193 18.45 -37.04 -17.90
C LYS A 193 18.86 -38.22 -17.02
N VAL A 194 17.91 -39.10 -16.70
CA VAL A 194 18.22 -40.43 -16.17
C VAL A 194 19.27 -41.00 -17.11
N PRO A 195 20.46 -41.39 -16.62
CA PRO A 195 21.48 -41.98 -17.47
C PRO A 195 20.83 -43.09 -18.27
N SER A 196 20.90 -43.00 -19.60
CA SER A 196 20.45 -44.11 -20.43
C SER A 196 21.38 -45.27 -20.13
N GLU A 197 20.83 -46.46 -19.91
CA GLU A 197 21.56 -47.73 -19.73
C GLU A 197 22.71 -47.93 -20.76
N LYS A 198 22.62 -47.28 -21.92
CA LYS A 198 23.66 -47.24 -22.96
C LYS A 198 24.93 -46.48 -22.56
N ASP A 199 24.84 -45.46 -21.71
CA ASP A 199 25.99 -44.68 -21.23
C ASP A 199 26.75 -45.46 -20.15
N ASP A 200 26.04 -46.17 -19.25
CA ASP A 200 26.65 -47.07 -18.26
C ASP A 200 27.33 -48.27 -18.94
N GLN A 201 26.74 -48.80 -20.03
CA GLN A 201 27.32 -49.89 -20.80
C GLN A 201 28.60 -49.46 -21.55
N LYS A 202 28.68 -48.20 -22.02
CA LYS A 202 29.92 -47.68 -22.62
C LYS A 202 31.03 -47.54 -21.59
N LEU A 203 30.72 -47.03 -20.40
CA LEU A 203 31.68 -46.90 -19.31
C LEU A 203 32.21 -48.27 -18.85
N SER A 204 31.37 -49.32 -18.83
CA SER A 204 31.81 -50.68 -18.50
C SER A 204 32.70 -51.31 -19.58
N LEU A 205 32.42 -51.06 -20.86
CA LEU A 205 33.25 -51.54 -21.98
C LEU A 205 34.66 -50.94 -21.96
N TRP A 206 34.78 -49.64 -21.71
CA TRP A 206 36.09 -48.99 -21.59
C TRP A 206 36.85 -49.43 -20.33
N GLY A 207 36.14 -49.64 -19.21
CA GLY A 207 36.71 -50.21 -17.99
C GLY A 207 37.26 -51.63 -18.20
N ALA A 208 36.52 -52.48 -18.91
CA ALA A 208 36.95 -53.83 -19.25
C ALA A 208 38.14 -53.85 -20.22
N ALA A 209 38.15 -52.96 -21.23
CA ALA A 209 39.27 -52.82 -22.15
C ALA A 209 40.57 -52.35 -21.45
N ALA A 210 40.45 -51.44 -20.48
CA ALA A 210 41.59 -50.98 -19.69
C ALA A 210 42.17 -52.08 -18.76
N GLN A 211 41.31 -52.93 -18.19
CA GLN A 211 41.76 -54.10 -17.41
C GLN A 211 42.43 -55.17 -18.28
N LEU A 212 41.95 -55.38 -19.52
CA LEU A 212 42.59 -56.27 -20.48
C LEU A 212 43.95 -55.74 -20.95
N ALA A 213 44.10 -54.43 -21.14
CA ALA A 213 45.38 -53.83 -21.51
C ALA A 213 46.43 -53.97 -20.40
N THR A 214 46.03 -53.76 -19.13
CA THR A 214 46.94 -53.86 -17.98
C THR A 214 47.32 -55.31 -17.65
N THR A 215 46.40 -56.26 -17.78
CA THR A 215 46.71 -57.69 -17.59
C THR A 215 47.63 -58.24 -18.70
N LYS A 216 47.44 -57.81 -19.95
CA LYS A 216 48.32 -58.18 -21.07
C LYS A 216 49.73 -57.59 -20.90
N ALA A 217 49.84 -56.34 -20.45
CA ALA A 217 51.13 -55.72 -20.13
C ALA A 217 51.88 -56.45 -18.99
N LYS A 218 51.15 -56.87 -17.96
CA LYS A 218 51.74 -57.59 -16.81
C LYS A 218 52.23 -59.01 -17.18
N ASN A 219 51.55 -59.69 -18.10
CA ASN A 219 51.97 -61.01 -18.59
C ASN A 219 53.10 -60.95 -19.62
N ALA A 220 53.21 -59.85 -20.39
CA ALA A 220 54.32 -59.63 -21.33
C ALA A 220 55.65 -59.27 -20.63
N ALA A 221 55.61 -58.79 -19.38
CA ALA A 221 56.80 -58.43 -18.60
C ALA A 221 57.43 -59.62 -17.83
N LYS A 222 56.94 -60.85 -18.01
CA LYS A 222 57.51 -62.05 -17.36
C LYS A 222 58.55 -62.67 -18.32
N PRO A 223 59.87 -62.60 -18.03
CA PRO A 223 60.89 -63.11 -18.94
C PRO A 223 60.79 -64.63 -19.09
N ALA A 224 60.86 -65.08 -20.34
CA ALA A 224 60.98 -66.48 -20.72
C ALA A 224 62.42 -66.96 -20.53
N GLY A 225 62.66 -67.71 -19.46
CA GLY A 225 63.93 -68.39 -19.13
C GLY A 225 64.05 -68.49 -17.61
N GLN A 226 64.11 -69.66 -16.96
CA GLN A 226 64.80 -70.89 -17.33
C GLN A 226 63.95 -72.13 -16.98
N ARG A 227 63.82 -73.00 -17.98
CA ARG A 227 63.54 -74.44 -17.83
C ARG A 227 64.85 -75.19 -18.09
N ARG A 228 65.11 -76.21 -17.27
CA ARG A 228 65.89 -77.45 -17.48
C ARG A 228 67.37 -77.55 -17.05
N ALA A 229 67.62 -78.76 -16.49
CA ALA A 229 68.86 -79.52 -16.26
C ALA A 229 69.78 -78.96 -15.15
N ALA A 230 70.28 -79.73 -14.19
CA ALA A 230 70.44 -81.18 -14.06
C ALA A 230 70.12 -81.63 -12.62
#